data_AF-A0A9D3Z602-F1
#
_entry.id   AF-A0A9D3Z602-F1
#
_cell.length_a   1.000
_cell.length_b   1.000
_cell.length_c   1.000
_cell.angle_alpha   90.00
_cell.angle_beta   90.00
_cell.angle_gamma   90.00
#
_symmetry.space_group_name_H-M   'P 1'
#
loop_
_entity.id
_entity.type
_entity.pdbx_description
1 polymer ?
#
loop_
_entity_poly.entity_id
_entity_poly.type
_entity_poly.pdbx_seq_one_letter_code
_entity_poly.pdbx_strand_id
1 'polypeptide(L)'
;MASGALIDLPIIDFAKAKTDREEQAKKTVDVLESVVFAFIDNLQGIYFKGLWDCCKWFFAKSTDFKRKIMQNPFNPENSNIYRGYFSVVPGEHSRKKGF
;
A
#
# COMPACT_ATOMS: atom_id res chain seq x y z
N MET A 1 -17.79 13.72 15.51
CA MET A 1 -16.33 13.93 15.47
C MET A 1 -15.70 12.81 16.28
N ALA A 2 -14.96 11.90 15.66
CA ALA A 2 -14.28 10.84 16.39
C ALA A 2 -13.21 11.49 17.27
N SER A 3 -13.30 11.31 18.59
CA SER A 3 -12.20 11.64 19.50
C SER A 3 -11.01 10.77 19.09
N GLY A 4 -10.00 11.37 18.48
CA GLY A 4 -8.84 10.67 17.96
C GLY A 4 -7.97 10.14 19.09
N ALA A 5 -8.36 8.99 19.66
CA ALA A 5 -7.44 8.20 20.46
C ALA A 5 -6.26 7.83 19.55
N LEU A 6 -5.04 8.15 20.00
CA LEU A 6 -3.83 7.69 19.32
C LEU A 6 -3.81 6.16 19.47
N ILE A 7 -4.04 5.46 18.36
CA ILE A 7 -3.87 4.01 18.28
C ILE A 7 -2.37 3.78 18.14
N ASP A 8 -1.75 3.19 19.16
CA ASP A 8 -0.38 2.71 19.05
C ASP A 8 -0.38 1.42 18.23
N LEU A 9 0.27 1.45 17.06
CA LEU A 9 0.34 0.31 16.16
C LEU A 9 1.65 -0.44 16.41
N PRO A 10 1.59 -1.73 16.78
CA PRO A 10 2.78 -2.51 17.06
C PRO A 10 3.66 -2.64 15.82
N ILE A 11 4.98 -2.60 16.03
CA ILE A 11 5.98 -2.84 15.00
C ILE A 11 6.51 -4.27 15.18
N ILE A 12 6.39 -5.08 14.14
CA ILE A 12 6.94 -6.43 14.10
C ILE A 12 8.28 -6.39 13.35
N ASP A 13 9.38 -6.65 14.05
CA ASP A 13 10.72 -6.73 13.47
C ASP A 13 10.94 -8.11 12.81
N PHE A 14 11.09 -8.14 11.49
CA PHE A 14 11.26 -9.38 10.71
C PHE A 14 12.73 -9.81 10.52
N ALA A 15 13.71 -9.17 11.17
CA ALA A 15 15.12 -9.49 11.03
C ALA A 15 15.43 -10.99 11.28
N LYS A 16 14.71 -11.63 12.21
CA LYS A 16 14.89 -13.04 12.58
C LYS A 16 14.00 -14.02 11.83
N ALA A 17 13.14 -13.59 10.91
CA ALA A 17 12.16 -14.46 10.25
C ALA A 17 12.79 -15.68 9.53
N LYS A 18 14.07 -15.60 9.15
CA LYS A 18 14.83 -16.70 8.54
C LYS A 18 15.55 -17.61 9.54
N THR A 19 15.84 -17.13 10.74
CA THR A 19 16.63 -17.85 11.75
C THR A 19 15.78 -18.40 12.87
N ASP A 20 14.65 -17.75 13.18
CA ASP A 20 13.68 -18.16 14.20
C ASP A 20 12.26 -17.86 13.71
N ARG A 21 11.78 -18.76 12.83
CA ARG A 21 10.50 -18.59 12.16
C ARG A 21 9.31 -18.80 13.08
N GLU A 22 9.42 -19.72 14.04
CA GLU A 22 8.32 -20.07 14.95
C GLU A 22 8.04 -18.95 15.93
N GLU A 23 9.09 -18.39 16.56
CA GLU A 23 8.93 -17.24 17.46
C GLU A 23 8.32 -16.04 16.71
N GLN A 24 8.79 -15.79 15.49
CA GLN A 24 8.30 -14.69 14.66
C GLN A 24 6.83 -14.87 14.23
N ALA A 25 6.44 -16.09 13.87
CA ALA A 25 5.06 -16.42 13.52
C ALA A 25 4.15 -16.21 14.73
N LYS A 26 4.55 -16.68 15.91
CA LYS A 26 3.80 -16.49 17.16
C LYS A 26 3.58 -15.00 17.45
N LYS A 27 4.64 -14.18 17.43
CA LYS A 27 4.54 -12.73 17.63
C LYS A 27 3.59 -12.07 16.62
N THR A 28 3.64 -12.50 15.37
CA THR A 28 2.75 -11.96 14.33
C THR A 28 1.29 -12.29 14.61
N VAL A 29 0.99 -13.52 15.02
CA VAL A 29 -0.38 -13.94 15.39
C VAL A 29 -0.87 -13.15 16.60
N ASP A 30 -0.09 -13.10 17.67
CA ASP A 30 -0.45 -12.40 18.92
C ASP A 30 -0.79 -10.91 18.66
N VAL A 31 -0.02 -10.26 17.79
CA VAL A 31 -0.25 -8.86 17.39
C VAL A 31 -1.53 -8.70 16.54
N LEU A 32 -1.75 -9.59 15.57
CA LEU A 32 -2.91 -9.48 14.67
C LEU A 32 -4.22 -9.87 15.37
N GLU A 33 -4.18 -10.75 16.37
CA GLU A 33 -5.35 -11.08 17.20
C GLU A 33 -5.72 -9.95 18.17
N SER A 34 -4.78 -9.07 18.52
CA SER A 34 -5.00 -7.98 19.49
C SER A 34 -5.35 -6.63 18.85
N VAL A 35 -4.53 -6.15 17.91
CA VAL A 35 -4.66 -4.79 17.33
C VAL A 35 -5.14 -4.83 15.88
N VAL A 36 -5.20 -6.02 15.26
CA VAL A 36 -5.61 -6.27 13.84
C VAL A 36 -4.65 -5.67 12.80
N PHE A 37 -3.91 -4.62 13.17
CA PHE A 37 -2.95 -3.93 12.32
C PHE A 37 -1.58 -3.85 13.00
N ALA A 38 -0.54 -3.92 12.17
CA ALA A 38 0.83 -3.79 12.59
C ALA A 38 1.68 -3.17 11.49
N PHE A 39 2.77 -2.52 11.88
CA PHE A 39 3.87 -2.21 10.99
C PHE A 39 4.83 -3.39 10.94
N ILE A 40 5.50 -3.56 9.79
CA ILE A 40 6.55 -4.56 9.60
C ILE A 40 7.84 -3.80 9.35
N ASP A 41 8.89 -4.12 10.11
CA ASP A 41 10.23 -3.55 9.97
C ASP A 41 11.26 -4.63 9.59
N ASN A 42 12.41 -4.21 9.08
CA ASN A 42 13.53 -5.06 8.64
C ASN A 42 13.15 -6.16 7.63
N LEU A 43 12.15 -5.88 6.78
CA LEU A 43 11.75 -6.80 5.73
C LEU A 43 12.83 -6.89 4.65
N GLN A 44 13.41 -8.09 4.50
CA GLN A 44 14.46 -8.34 3.52
C GLN A 44 13.93 -8.27 2.08
N GLY A 45 14.74 -7.72 1.17
CA GLY A 45 14.46 -7.69 -0.26
C GLY A 45 13.60 -6.52 -0.74
N ILE A 46 13.24 -5.58 0.14
CA ILE A 46 12.51 -4.36 -0.24
C ILE A 46 13.44 -3.14 -0.16
N TYR A 47 13.57 -2.44 -1.28
CA TYR A 47 14.28 -1.15 -1.36
C TYR A 47 13.28 0.01 -1.29
N PHE A 48 12.94 0.44 -0.07
CA PHE A 48 11.93 1.46 0.17
C PHE A 48 12.23 2.82 -0.50
N LYS A 49 13.49 3.25 -0.50
CA LYS A 49 13.89 4.50 -1.16
C LYS A 49 13.64 4.44 -2.66
N GLY A 50 14.01 3.34 -3.32
CA GLY A 50 13.76 3.16 -4.75
C GLY A 50 12.27 3.11 -5.07
N LEU A 51 11.48 2.42 -4.24
CA LEU A 51 10.03 2.41 -4.38
C LEU A 51 9.45 3.83 -4.32
N TRP A 52 9.90 4.62 -3.34
CA TRP A 52 9.50 6.02 -3.17
C TRP A 52 9.91 6.90 -4.34
N ASP A 53 11.14 6.75 -4.84
CA ASP A 53 11.65 7.49 -5.99
C ASP A 53 10.87 7.14 -7.27
N CYS A 54 10.52 5.88 -7.47
CA CYS A 54 9.65 5.44 -8.56
C CYS A 54 8.26 6.07 -8.48
N CYS A 55 7.65 6.13 -7.29
CA CYS A 55 6.38 6.82 -7.08
C CYS A 55 6.49 8.30 -7.45
N LYS A 56 7.49 9.02 -6.92
CA LYS A 56 7.72 10.43 -7.22
C LYS A 56 7.88 10.67 -8.72
N TRP A 57 8.72 9.87 -9.39
CA TRP A 57 8.93 9.95 -10.82
C TRP A 57 7.64 9.79 -11.61
N PHE A 58 6.82 8.79 -11.25
CA PHE A 58 5.57 8.53 -11.94
C PHE A 58 4.56 9.67 -11.77
N PHE A 59 4.37 10.14 -10.53
CA PHE A 59 3.39 11.18 -10.25
C PHE A 59 3.79 12.56 -10.81
N ALA A 60 5.08 12.80 -11.01
CA ALA A 60 5.61 13.98 -11.70
C ALA A 60 5.34 14.00 -13.22
N LYS A 61 4.88 12.89 -13.82
CA LYS A 61 4.52 12.85 -15.25
C LYS A 61 3.24 13.64 -15.52
N SER A 62 3.13 14.14 -16.77
CA SER A 62 1.95 14.86 -17.24
C SER A 62 0.69 14.01 -17.17
N THR A 63 -0.46 14.67 -17.13
CA THR A 63 -1.76 13.98 -17.19
C THR A 63 -1.90 13.16 -18.47
N ASP A 64 -1.43 13.65 -19.61
CA ASP A 64 -1.47 12.92 -20.89
C ASP A 64 -0.65 11.63 -20.84
N PHE A 65 0.53 11.67 -20.22
CA PHE A 65 1.34 10.47 -20.01
C PHE A 65 0.57 9.45 -19.17
N LYS A 66 -0.03 9.89 -18.06
CA LYS A 66 -0.79 9.02 -17.14
C LYS A 66 -2.09 8.51 -17.78
N ARG A 67 -2.74 9.29 -18.65
CA ARG A 67 -3.97 8.92 -19.37
C ARG A 67 -3.79 7.68 -20.25
N LYS A 68 -2.61 7.52 -20.87
CA LYS A 68 -2.28 6.34 -21.70
C LYS A 68 -2.36 5.02 -20.94
N ILE A 69 -2.20 5.05 -19.62
CA ILE A 69 -2.26 3.87 -18.75
C ILE A 69 -3.44 3.92 -17.78
N MET A 70 -4.36 4.87 -17.94
CA MET A 70 -5.59 4.92 -17.14
C MET A 70 -6.49 3.75 -17.47
N GLN A 71 -7.23 3.27 -16.48
CA GLN A 71 -8.23 2.23 -16.70
C GLN A 71 -9.38 2.70 -17.58
N ASN A 72 -10.08 1.75 -18.17
CA ASN A 72 -11.25 1.99 -19.01
C ASN A 72 -12.25 3.03 -18.44
N PRO A 73 -12.64 3.02 -17.14
CA PRO A 73 -13.58 4.01 -16.61
C PRO A 73 -13.09 5.46 -16.66
N PHE A 74 -11.76 5.67 -16.69
CA PHE A 74 -11.14 6.99 -16.77
C PHE A 74 -10.60 7.31 -18.17
N ASN A 75 -10.38 6.29 -19.00
CA ASN A 75 -10.01 6.40 -20.40
C ASN A 75 -10.70 5.28 -21.21
N PRO A 76 -11.91 5.51 -21.76
CA PRO A 76 -12.71 4.48 -22.44
C PRO A 76 -12.01 3.82 -23.64
N GLU A 77 -11.00 4.49 -24.21
CA GLU A 77 -10.17 3.96 -25.29
C GLU A 77 -9.21 2.85 -24.83
N ASN A 78 -8.95 2.74 -23.52
CA ASN A 78 -8.12 1.69 -22.95
C ASN A 78 -8.99 0.47 -22.60
N SER A 79 -8.65 -0.71 -23.13
CA SER A 79 -9.36 -1.97 -22.83
C SER A 79 -9.06 -2.54 -21.44
N ASN A 80 -8.07 -1.99 -20.71
CA ASN A 80 -7.72 -2.47 -19.38
C ASN A 80 -8.69 -1.96 -18.31
N ILE A 81 -9.52 -2.87 -17.79
CA ILE A 81 -10.54 -2.57 -16.78
C ILE A 81 -10.00 -2.68 -15.34
N TYR A 82 -8.89 -3.41 -15.15
CA TYR A 82 -8.42 -3.83 -13.82
C TYR A 82 -7.10 -3.21 -13.37
N ARG A 83 -6.16 -2.98 -14.28
CA ARG A 83 -4.82 -2.46 -13.96
C ARG A 83 -4.58 -1.12 -14.65
N GLY A 84 -3.75 -0.30 -14.03
CA GLY A 84 -3.38 1.02 -14.56
C GLY A 84 -3.53 2.11 -13.53
N TYR A 85 -3.50 3.35 -14.00
CA TYR A 85 -3.65 4.54 -13.18
C TYR A 85 -5.13 4.82 -12.88
N PHE A 86 -5.41 5.16 -11.62
CA PHE A 86 -6.70 5.66 -11.15
C PHE A 86 -6.56 7.16 -10.92
N SER A 87 -7.36 7.97 -11.61
CA SER A 87 -7.30 9.41 -11.40
C SER A 87 -7.90 9.78 -10.04
N VAL A 88 -7.26 10.72 -9.35
CA VAL A 88 -7.89 11.38 -8.20
C VAL A 88 -8.90 12.38 -8.76
N VAL A 89 -10.18 12.16 -8.49
CA VAL A 89 -11.26 13.08 -8.85
C VAL A 89 -11.70 13.81 -7.58
N PRO A 90 -11.56 15.14 -7.49
CA PRO A 90 -11.97 15.90 -6.31
C PRO A 90 -13.45 15.65 -5.97
N GLY A 91 -13.74 15.40 -4.70
CA GLY A 91 -15.11 15.13 -4.22
C GLY A 91 -15.60 13.70 -4.44
N GLU A 92 -14.86 12.85 -5.18
CA GLU A 92 -15.18 11.44 -5.27
C GLU A 92 -14.55 10.64 -4.13
N HIS A 93 -15.25 9.60 -3.69
CA HIS A 93 -14.69 8.63 -2.75
C HIS A 93 -13.47 7.94 -3.36
N SER A 94 -12.43 7.74 -2.56
CA SER A 94 -11.29 6.90 -2.93
C SER A 94 -11.76 5.45 -3.10
N ARG A 95 -12.04 5.05 -4.35
CA ARG A 95 -12.40 3.67 -4.68
C ARG A 95 -11.14 2.83 -4.78
N LYS A 96 -10.68 2.25 -3.66
CA LYS A 96 -9.96 0.98 -3.78
C LYS A 96 -11.00 -0.04 -4.24
N LYS A 97 -10.91 -0.56 -5.46
CA LYS A 97 -11.64 -1.76 -5.84
C LYS A 97 -11.03 -2.93 -5.02
N GLY A 98 -11.51 -3.10 -3.79
CA GLY A 98 -11.42 -4.37 -3.09
C GLY A 98 -12.47 -5.29 -3.70
N PHE A 99 -12.07 -6.51 -4.03
CA PHE A 99 -13.05 -7.58 -4.19
C PHE A 99 -13.52 -8.03 -2.82
#